data_AF-A0A838KG34-F1
#
_entry.id   AF-A0A838KG34-F1
#
_cell.length_a   1.000
_cell.length_b   1.000
_cell.length_c   1.000
_cell.angle_alpha   90.00
_cell.angle_beta   90.00
_cell.angle_gamma   90.00
#
_symmetry.space_group_name_H-M   'P 1'
#
loop_
_entity.id
_entity.type
_entity.pdbx_description
1 polymer ?
#
loop_
_entity_poly.entity_id
_entity_poly.type
_entity_poly.pdbx_seq_one_letter_code
_entity_poly.pdbx_strand_id
1 'polypeptide(L)' 'MTLNATEVRALPAVGDVVTAAEVLGIGRTVAYELVRTDRFPTPVLRVGRQIKIPTAYLIELLGLSTEGAAWPPSQTPQE' A
#
# COMPACT_ATOMS: atom_id res chain seq x y z
N MET A 1 -6.56 4.54 14.22
CA MET A 1 -5.46 3.67 14.67
C MET A 1 -4.53 3.56 13.47
N THR A 2 -3.40 4.25 13.51
CA THR A 2 -2.54 4.44 12.32
C THR A 2 -1.62 3.23 12.18
N LEU A 3 -1.71 2.49 11.08
CA LEU A 3 -0.81 1.36 10.81
C LEU A 3 0.58 1.89 10.44
N ASN A 4 1.63 1.35 11.08
CA ASN A 4 3.03 1.66 10.78
C ASN A 4 3.58 0.79 9.65
N ALA A 5 4.62 1.26 8.96
CA ALA A 5 5.21 0.59 7.79
C ALA A 5 5.65 -0.88 8.04
N THR A 6 6.07 -1.21 9.27
CA THR A 6 6.42 -2.58 9.69
C THR A 6 5.20 -3.51 9.73
N GLU A 7 4.05 -2.99 10.17
CA GLU A 7 2.79 -3.74 10.21
C GLU A 7 2.26 -3.98 8.80
N VAL A 8 2.45 -3.03 7.89
CA VAL A 8 2.10 -3.17 6.47
C VAL A 8 2.90 -4.28 5.79
N ARG A 9 4.20 -4.42 6.12
CA ARG A 9 5.07 -5.50 5.59
C ARG A 9 4.74 -6.88 6.18
N ALA A 10 4.10 -6.94 7.33
CA ALA A 10 3.66 -8.18 7.98
C ALA A 10 2.25 -8.63 7.55
N LEU A 11 1.55 -7.83 6.73
CA LEU A 11 0.25 -8.21 6.20
C LEU A 11 0.39 -9.46 5.31
N PRO A 12 -0.64 -10.34 5.30
CA PRO A 12 -0.73 -11.36 4.26
C PRO A 12 -0.63 -10.67 2.89
N ALA A 13 -0.05 -11.36 1.90
CA ALA A 13 0.23 -10.83 0.56
C ALA A 13 -0.98 -10.17 -0.13
N VAL A 14 -2.19 -10.40 0.40
CA VAL A 14 -3.45 -9.88 -0.09
C VAL A 14 -4.30 -9.38 1.09
N GLY A 15 -4.54 -8.07 1.15
CA GLY A 15 -5.42 -7.41 2.11
C GLY A 15 -6.86 -7.26 1.61
N ASP A 16 -7.75 -6.79 2.47
CA ASP A 16 -9.15 -6.50 2.12
C ASP A 16 -9.31 -5.02 1.72
N VAL A 17 -10.47 -4.63 1.15
CA VAL A 17 -10.72 -3.25 0.67
C VAL A 17 -10.56 -2.23 1.79
N VAL A 18 -10.97 -2.60 2.99
CA VAL A 18 -10.86 -1.74 4.18
C VAL A 18 -9.40 -1.50 4.55
N THR A 19 -8.57 -2.54 4.54
CA THR A 19 -7.14 -2.42 4.83
C THR A 19 -6.44 -1.54 3.81
N ALA A 20 -6.77 -1.70 2.52
CA ALA A 20 -6.25 -0.82 1.47
C ALA A 20 -6.69 0.63 1.67
N ALA A 21 -7.96 0.85 2.04
CA ALA A 21 -8.49 2.18 2.31
C ALA A 21 -7.75 2.90 3.44
N GLU A 22 -7.45 2.18 4.52
CA GLU A 22 -6.67 2.71 5.65
C GLU A 22 -5.24 3.07 5.23
N VAL A 23 -4.61 2.19 4.45
CA VAL A 23 -3.26 2.41 3.89
C VAL A 23 -3.23 3.63 2.95
N LEU A 24 -4.30 3.86 2.18
CA LEU A 24 -4.48 5.01 1.30
C LEU A 24 -4.96 6.28 2.03
N GLY A 25 -5.34 6.20 3.31
CA GLY A 25 -5.93 7.32 4.05
C GLY A 25 -7.33 7.74 3.56
N ILE A 26 -8.05 6.87 2.85
CA ILE A 26 -9.40 7.14 2.34
C ILE A 26 -10.47 6.44 3.18
N GLY A 27 -11.66 7.04 3.24
CA GLY A 27 -12.80 6.43 3.93
C GLY A 27 -13.28 5.14 3.24
N ARG A 28 -13.79 4.20 4.04
CA ARG A 28 -14.34 2.90 3.57
C ARG A 28 -15.33 3.05 2.41
N THR A 29 -16.22 4.04 2.50
CA THR A 29 -17.22 4.31 1.46
C THR A 29 -16.55 4.67 0.12
N VAL A 30 -15.56 5.55 0.13
CA VAL A 30 -14.82 5.96 -1.07
C VAL A 30 -14.08 4.76 -1.66
N ALA A 31 -13.45 3.94 -0.82
CA ALA A 31 -12.76 2.74 -1.27
C ALA A 31 -13.69 1.74 -1.96
N TYR A 32 -14.87 1.46 -1.37
CA TYR A 32 -15.85 0.57 -2.01
C TYR A 32 -16.40 1.15 -3.32
N GLU A 33 -16.63 2.45 -3.41
CA GLU A 33 -17.06 3.10 -4.66
C GLU A 33 -15.98 3.00 -5.74
N LEU A 34 -14.71 3.22 -5.40
CA LEU A 34 -13.58 3.04 -6.33
C LEU A 34 -13.44 1.59 -6.80
N VAL A 35 -13.64 0.62 -5.90
CA VAL A 35 -13.64 -0.80 -6.26
C VAL A 35 -14.83 -1.19 -7.16
N ARG A 36 -16.02 -0.63 -6.89
CA ARG A 36 -17.22 -0.85 -7.69
C ARG A 36 -17.10 -0.26 -9.09
N THR A 37 -16.49 0.92 -9.19
CA THR A 37 -16.28 1.64 -10.46
C THR A 37 -15.03 1.20 -11.21
N ASP A 38 -14.26 0.24 -10.68
CA ASP A 38 -12.98 -0.22 -11.25
C ASP A 38 -11.96 0.92 -11.39
N ARG A 39 -12.05 1.93 -10.52
CA ARG A 39 -11.19 3.11 -10.46
C ARG A 39 -10.21 3.07 -9.30
N PHE A 40 -10.08 1.92 -8.65
CA PHE A 40 -9.15 1.76 -7.54
C PHE A 40 -7.71 1.90 -8.06
N PRO A 41 -6.81 2.63 -7.34
CA PRO A 41 -5.46 2.91 -7.82
C PRO A 41 -4.54 1.67 -7.87
N THR A 42 -4.98 0.54 -7.32
CA THR A 42 -4.26 -0.73 -7.32
C THR A 42 -5.13 -1.85 -7.89
N PRO A 43 -4.52 -2.93 -8.42
CA PRO A 43 -5.28 -4.05 -8.95
C PRO A 43 -6.15 -4.69 -7.88
N VAL A 44 -7.41 -4.91 -8.21
CA VAL A 44 -8.38 -5.56 -7.32
C VAL A 44 -8.64 -6.98 -7.81
N LEU A 45 -8.29 -7.96 -6.99
CA LEU A 45 -8.59 -9.36 -7.26
C LEU A 45 -9.97 -9.71 -6.68
N ARG A 46 -10.84 -10.28 -7.50
CA ARG A 46 -12.16 -10.78 -7.07
C ARG A 46 -12.12 -12.29 -7.03
N VAL A 47 -12.18 -12.87 -5.83
CA VAL A 47 -12.16 -14.32 -5.61
C VAL A 47 -13.55 -14.74 -5.12
N GLY A 48 -14.41 -15.12 -6.06
CA GLY A 48 -15.82 -15.41 -5.79
C GLY A 48 -16.55 -14.19 -5.21
N ARG A 49 -16.95 -14.26 -3.94
CA ARG A 49 -17.63 -13.16 -3.22
C ARG A 49 -16.70 -12.30 -2.38
N GLN A 50 -15.41 -12.61 -2.34
CA GLN A 50 -14.41 -11.86 -1.60
C GLN A 50 -13.62 -10.94 -2.52
N ILE A 51 -13.33 -9.74 -2.02
CA ILE A 51 -12.49 -8.76 -2.69
C ILE A 51 -11.14 -8.76 -2.00
N LYS A 52 -10.09 -8.81 -2.80
CA LYS A 52 -8.72 -9.11 -2.39
C LYS A 52 -7.82 -8.10 -3.08
N ILE A 53 -7.12 -7.27 -2.30
CA ILE A 53 -6.22 -6.24 -2.83
C ILE A 53 -4.78 -6.64 -2.52
N PRO A 54 -3.94 -6.91 -3.53
CA PRO A 54 -2.55 -7.28 -3.30
C PRO A 54 -1.79 -6.11 -2.66
N THR A 55 -1.25 -6.35 -1.47
CA THR A 55 -0.61 -5.30 -0.64
C THR A 55 0.67 -4.76 -1.29
N ALA A 56 1.35 -5.57 -2.13
CA ALA A 56 2.55 -5.16 -2.85
C ALA A 56 2.35 -3.87 -3.68
N TYR A 57 1.22 -3.75 -4.38
CA TYR A 57 0.94 -2.58 -5.20
C TYR A 57 0.61 -1.34 -4.36
N LEU A 58 0.05 -1.52 -3.16
CA LEU A 58 -0.15 -0.41 -2.23
C LEU A 58 1.19 0.11 -1.69
N ILE A 59 2.14 -0.78 -1.38
CA ILE A 59 3.49 -0.42 -0.93
C ILE A 59 4.24 0.34 -2.04
N GLU A 60 4.14 -0.12 -3.29
CA GLU A 60 4.70 0.57 -4.46
C GLU A 60 4.05 1.94 -4.67
N LEU A 61 2.72 2.04 -4.61
CA LEU A 61 1.99 3.30 -4.78
C LEU A 61 2.38 4.35 -3.73
N LEU A 62 2.64 3.92 -2.50
CA LEU A 62 3.08 4.78 -1.41
C LEU A 62 4.58 5.15 -1.47
N GLY A 63 5.33 4.64 -2.45
CA GLY A 63 6.78 4.83 -2.53
C GLY A 63 7.54 4.18 -1.35
N LEU A 64 6.90 3.27 -0.62
CA LEU A 64 7.50 2.54 0.50
C LEU A 64 8.34 1.34 0.05
N SER A 65 8.34 1.07 -1.26
CA SER A 65 9.28 0.18 -1.94
C SER A 65 10.68 0.79 -1.95
N THR A 66 11.39 0.66 -0.83
CA THR A 66 12.85 0.67 -0.73
C THR A 66 13.64 1.70 -1.57
N GLU A 67 13.18 2.94 -1.72
CA GLU A 67 14.04 4.07 -2.12
C GLU A 67 14.40 4.95 -0.91
N GLY A 68 14.81 4.28 0.16
CA GLY A 68 15.80 4.80 1.12
C GLY A 68 17.21 4.26 0.82
N ALA A 69 17.43 3.68 -0.36
CA ALA A 69 18.71 3.12 -0.79
C ALA A 69 19.23 3.83 -2.06
N ALA A 70 19.19 5.16 -2.08
CA ALA A 70 19.97 5.99 -3.01
C ALA A 70 20.13 7.43 -2.49
N TRP A 71 20.55 7.59 -1.22
CA TRP A 71 21.39 8.74 -0.89
C TRP A 71 22.85 8.28 -1.05
N PRO A 72 23.70 8.94 -1.87
CA PRO A 72 25.10 8.56 -1.97
C PRO A 72 25.77 8.74 -0.60
N PRO A 73 26.69 7.86 -0.17
CA PRO A 73 27.51 8.17 0.99
C PRO A 73 28.36 9.40 0.61
N SER A 74 27.92 10.58 1.02
CA SER A 74 28.81 11.73 1.19
C SER A 74 29.75 11.38 2.34
N GLN A 75 30.72 10.51 2.04
CA GLN A 75 31.99 10.48 2.72
C GLN A 75 32.62 11.84 2.44
N THR A 76 32.37 12.79 3.33
CA THR A 76 33.21 13.97 3.46
C THR A 76 34.61 13.47 3.83
N PRO A 77 35.65 13.76 3.05
CA PRO A 77 37.02 13.55 3.50
C PRO A 77 37.20 14.29 4.84
N GLN A 78 37.63 13.56 5.86
CA GLN A 78 38.13 14.15 7.10
C GLN A 78 39.50 14.75 6.75
N GLU A 79 39.64 16.08 6.83
CA GLU A 79 40.94 16.76 6.91
C GLU A 79 41.53 16.64 8.33
#